data_AF-A0A7T8JWS0-F1
#
_entry.id   AF-A0A7T8JWS0-F1
#
_cell.length_a   1.000
_cell.length_b   1.000
_cell.length_c   1.000
_cell.angle_alpha   90.00
_cell.angle_beta   90.00
_cell.angle_gamma   90.00
#
_symmetry.space_group_name_H-M   'P 1'
#
loop_
_entity.id
_entity.type
_entity.pdbx_description
1 polymer ?
#
loop_
_entity_poly.entity_id
_entity_poly.type
_entity_poly.pdbx_seq_one_letter_code
_entity_poly.pdbx_strand_id
1 'polypeptide(L)'
;MHSNAKLQPDLMSSDVQTVWIELTLLTYSVLVGGVYREWNSSEPGSVLTERDRLDIILDQSKSATGTSKRVLILCDFNLDTLRHNDRSYSRRSFLHILSNGIKDASLDYATTKVTWKSY
;
A
#
# COMPACT_ATOMS: atom_id res chain seq x y z
N MET A 1 10.60 26.39 14.82
CA MET A 1 10.77 24.93 14.58
C MET A 1 9.91 24.58 13.39
N HIS A 2 10.51 24.08 12.31
CA HIS A 2 9.79 23.76 11.08
C HIS A 2 9.63 22.25 10.97
N SER A 3 8.44 21.81 10.57
CA SER A 3 8.22 20.45 10.09
C SER A 3 9.09 20.20 8.86
N ASN A 4 9.79 19.07 8.83
CA ASN A 4 10.65 18.67 7.71
C ASN A 4 10.06 17.42 7.04
N ALA A 5 10.17 17.33 5.72
CA ALA A 5 9.78 16.18 4.92
C ALA A 5 11.01 15.61 4.20
N LYS A 6 11.28 14.32 4.39
CA LYS A 6 12.40 13.61 3.76
C LYS A 6 11.91 12.38 3.01
N LEU A 7 12.29 12.25 1.74
CA LEU A 7 12.04 11.04 0.95
C LEU A 7 12.80 9.83 1.53
N GLN A 8 12.18 8.66 1.47
CA GLN A 8 12.74 7.38 1.90
C GLN A 8 12.89 6.42 0.71
N PRO A 9 13.88 6.65 -0.17
CA PRO A 9 14.06 5.84 -1.39
C PRO A 9 14.38 4.38 -1.13
N ASP A 10 15.01 4.07 0.01
CA ASP A 10 15.35 2.69 0.38
C ASP A 10 14.11 1.82 0.65
N LEU A 11 12.95 2.44 0.89
CA LEU A 11 11.66 1.76 1.01
C LEU A 11 10.90 1.68 -0.31
N MET A 12 11.42 2.25 -1.40
CA MET A 12 10.73 2.31 -2.69
C MET A 12 11.34 1.29 -3.66
N SER A 13 10.51 0.81 -4.59
CA SER A 13 10.94 0.04 -5.76
C SER A 13 10.42 0.73 -7.01
N SER A 14 11.20 0.71 -8.09
CA SER A 14 10.76 1.18 -9.42
C SER A 14 9.67 0.30 -10.02
N ASP A 15 9.44 -0.90 -9.50
CA ASP A 15 8.47 -1.87 -10.02
C ASP A 15 7.02 -1.55 -9.63
N VAL A 16 6.83 -0.63 -8.67
CA VAL A 16 5.52 -0.27 -8.13
C VAL A 16 5.41 1.25 -7.92
N GLN A 17 4.19 1.76 -8.04
CA GLN A 17 3.91 3.18 -7.83
C GLN A 17 3.69 3.48 -6.35
N THR A 18 4.79 3.62 -5.63
CA THR A 18 4.82 3.92 -4.19
C THR A 18 5.70 5.11 -3.91
N VAL A 19 5.30 5.95 -2.95
CA VAL A 19 6.13 7.02 -2.40
C VAL A 19 6.20 6.93 -0.89
N TRP A 20 7.39 7.04 -0.32
CA TRP A 20 7.59 7.04 1.13
C TRP A 20 8.27 8.33 1.58
N ILE A 21 7.65 9.02 2.54
CA ILE A 21 8.11 10.29 3.08
C ILE A 21 8.11 10.21 4.60
N GLU A 22 9.24 10.52 5.22
CA GLU A 22 9.29 10.79 6.65
C GLU A 22 8.94 12.26 6.90
N LEU A 23 7.93 12.49 7.74
CA LEU A 23 7.55 13.78 8.27
C LEU A 23 8.07 13.89 9.71
N THR A 24 9.03 14.77 9.94
CA THR A 24 9.47 15.13 11.29
C THR A 24 8.55 16.22 11.83
N LEU A 25 7.76 15.87 12.84
CA LEU A 25 6.94 16.80 13.61
C LEU A 25 7.74 17.28 14.84
N LEU A 26 7.13 18.13 15.67
CA LEU A 26 7.83 18.76 16.80
C LEU A 26 8.43 17.77 17.80
N THR A 27 7.76 16.64 18.05
CA THR A 27 8.14 15.68 19.09
C THR A 27 8.26 14.24 18.60
N TYR A 28 7.89 13.95 17.35
CA TYR A 28 7.96 12.61 16.77
C TYR A 28 8.04 12.66 15.24
N SER A 29 8.51 11.57 14.64
CA SER A 29 8.43 11.36 13.19
C SER A 29 7.27 10.43 12.84
N VAL A 30 6.66 10.67 11.69
CA VAL A 30 5.70 9.77 11.05
C VAL A 30 6.25 9.40 9.68
N LEU A 31 6.22 8.12 9.35
CA LEU A 31 6.50 7.63 8.01
C LEU A 31 5.17 7.52 7.24
N VAL A 32 5.05 8.28 6.17
CA VAL A 32 3.85 8.32 5.32
C VAL A 32 4.14 7.60 4.00
N GLY A 33 3.36 6.56 3.71
CA GLY A 33 3.36 5.85 2.45
C GLY A 33 2.18 6.27 1.59
N GLY A 34 2.44 6.60 0.32
CA GLY A 34 1.42 6.76 -0.71
C GLY A 34 1.48 5.58 -1.68
N VAL A 35 0.34 4.94 -1.93
CA VAL A 35 0.25 3.78 -2.83
C VAL A 35 -0.88 4.00 -3.83
N TYR A 36 -0.60 3.80 -5.11
CA TYR A 36 -1.63 3.70 -6.14
C TYR A 36 -1.38 2.44 -6.98
N ARG A 37 -2.36 1.54 -7.07
CA ARG A 37 -2.21 0.26 -7.79
C ARG A 37 -3.30 0.04 -8.82
N GLU A 38 -2.90 -0.06 -10.09
CA GLU A 38 -3.76 -0.41 -11.22
C GLU A 38 -3.69 -1.89 -11.61
N TRP A 39 -4.83 -2.57 -11.70
CA TRP A 39 -4.90 -4.02 -11.99
C TRP A 39 -4.93 -4.39 -13.49
N ASN A 40 -4.50 -3.49 -14.38
CA ASN A 40 -4.55 -3.75 -15.82
C ASN A 40 -3.40 -3.08 -16.59
N SER A 41 -2.44 -2.47 -15.91
CA SER A 41 -1.24 -1.92 -16.56
C SER A 41 -0.22 -3.04 -16.76
N SER A 42 -0.51 -3.92 -17.72
CA SER A 42 0.55 -4.61 -18.44
C SER A 42 1.36 -3.54 -19.16
N GLU A 43 2.37 -2.99 -18.48
CA GLU A 43 3.41 -2.22 -19.15
C GLU A 43 4.07 -3.15 -20.17
N PRO A 44 4.14 -2.75 -21.45
CA PRO A 44 4.83 -3.56 -22.45
C PRO A 44 6.26 -3.87 -21.98
N GLY A 45 6.55 -5.13 -21.69
CA GLY A 45 7.86 -5.60 -21.22
C GLY A 45 7.99 -5.88 -19.72
N SER A 46 6.95 -5.66 -18.91
CA SER A 46 6.98 -6.04 -17.49
C SER A 46 6.80 -7.54 -17.32
N VAL A 47 7.80 -8.21 -16.72
CA VAL A 47 7.76 -9.66 -16.40
C VAL A 47 7.00 -9.92 -15.09
N LEU A 48 6.79 -8.89 -14.28
CA LEU A 48 6.14 -9.00 -12.97
C LEU A 48 4.63 -9.13 -13.11
N THR A 49 4.09 -10.13 -12.43
CA THR A 49 2.65 -10.32 -12.32
C THR A 49 2.05 -9.29 -11.37
N GLU A 50 0.72 -9.15 -11.41
CA GLU A 50 0.01 -8.27 -10.48
C GLU A 50 0.20 -8.69 -9.02
N ARG A 51 0.40 -10.00 -8.81
CA ARG A 51 0.69 -10.57 -7.50
C ARG A 51 2.06 -10.11 -7.01
N ASP A 52 3.09 -10.20 -7.85
CA ASP A 52 4.45 -9.78 -7.46
C ASP A 52 4.47 -8.30 -7.06
N ARG A 53 3.74 -7.45 -7.81
CA ARG A 53 3.59 -6.03 -7.45
C ARG A 53 2.89 -5.81 -6.12
N LEU A 54 1.85 -6.60 -5.82
CA LEU A 54 1.19 -6.54 -4.51
C LEU A 54 2.14 -6.99 -3.40
N ASP A 55 2.88 -8.07 -3.61
CA ASP A 55 3.83 -8.61 -2.63
C ASP A 55 4.94 -7.58 -2.34
N ILE A 56 5.48 -6.89 -3.35
CA ILE A 56 6.44 -5.78 -3.16
C ILE A 56 5.85 -4.68 -2.26
N ILE A 57 4.61 -4.24 -2.51
CA ILE A 57 3.97 -3.20 -1.69
C ILE A 57 3.80 -3.66 -0.23
N LEU A 58 3.46 -4.93 -0.01
CA LEU A 58 3.32 -5.52 1.32
C LEU A 58 4.68 -5.62 2.04
N ASP A 59 5.75 -5.99 1.33
CA ASP A 59 7.11 -6.01 1.87
C ASP A 59 7.62 -4.63 2.25
N GLN A 60 7.32 -3.61 1.43
CA GLN A 60 7.60 -2.21 1.79
C GLN A 60 6.83 -1.80 3.04
N SER A 61 5.55 -2.18 3.14
CA SER A 61 4.69 -1.87 4.29
C SER A 61 5.25 -2.51 5.57
N LYS A 62 5.69 -3.77 5.50
CA LYS A 62 6.32 -4.49 6.61
C LYS A 62 7.66 -3.90 7.00
N SER A 63 8.46 -3.47 6.02
CA SER A 63 9.74 -2.78 6.27
C SER A 63 9.52 -1.43 6.96
N ALA A 64 8.49 -0.68 6.54
CA ALA A 64 8.10 0.58 7.14
C ALA A 64 7.65 0.41 8.60
N THR A 65 6.83 -0.59 8.91
CA THR A 65 6.35 -0.85 10.29
C THR A 65 7.40 -1.51 11.17
N GLY A 66 8.41 -2.14 10.59
CA GLY A 66 9.61 -2.59 11.31
C GLY A 66 10.49 -1.45 11.84
N THR A 67 10.25 -0.20 11.41
CA THR A 67 10.93 0.97 11.97
C THR A 67 10.32 1.38 13.31
N SER A 68 11.07 2.07 14.16
CA SER A 68 10.55 2.60 15.44
C SER A 68 9.58 3.80 15.28
N LYS A 69 9.12 4.08 14.06
CA LYS A 69 8.31 5.25 13.71
C LYS A 69 6.84 4.88 13.62
N ARG A 70 5.96 5.87 13.76
CA ARG A 70 4.53 5.71 13.43
C ARG A 70 4.38 5.66 11.92
N VAL A 71 3.57 4.73 11.41
CA VAL A 71 3.36 4.54 9.98
C VAL A 71 1.92 4.89 9.61
N LEU A 72 1.75 5.68 8.54
CA LEU A 72 0.47 5.96 7.91
C LEU A 72 0.57 5.62 6.43
N ILE A 73 -0.32 4.77 5.93
CA ILE A 73 -0.38 4.43 4.51
C ILE A 73 -1.69 4.96 3.93
N LEU A 74 -1.57 5.84 2.94
CA LEU A 74 -2.66 6.32 2.12
C LEU A 74 -2.62 5.54 0.81
N CYS A 75 -3.69 4.81 0.49
CA CYS A 75 -3.67 3.88 -0.61
C CYS A 75 -4.96 3.87 -1.41
N ASP A 76 -4.82 3.62 -2.70
CA ASP A 76 -5.88 3.10 -3.55
C ASP A 76 -5.38 1.79 -4.19
N PHE A 77 -5.83 0.68 -3.60
CA PHE A 77 -5.53 -0.65 -4.11
C PHE A 77 -6.50 -1.08 -5.21
N ASN A 78 -7.53 -0.29 -5.59
CA ASN A 78 -8.58 -0.72 -6.51
C ASN A 78 -9.20 -2.09 -6.14
N LEU A 79 -9.35 -2.34 -4.83
CA LEU A 79 -9.95 -3.54 -4.27
C LEU A 79 -11.10 -3.15 -3.32
N ASP A 80 -12.26 -3.77 -3.52
CA ASP A 80 -13.42 -3.58 -2.63
C ASP A 80 -13.30 -4.48 -1.40
N THR A 81 -12.89 -3.91 -0.27
CA THR A 81 -12.70 -4.64 0.99
C THR A 81 -13.99 -5.22 1.57
N LEU A 82 -15.16 -4.71 1.17
CA LEU A 82 -16.46 -5.23 1.63
C LEU A 82 -16.84 -6.54 0.94
N ARG A 83 -16.17 -6.90 -0.16
CA ARG A 83 -16.45 -8.10 -0.97
C ARG A 83 -15.61 -9.32 -0.59
N HIS A 84 -15.01 -9.36 0.60
CA HIS A 84 -14.15 -10.48 1.04
C HIS A 84 -14.87 -11.85 1.00
N ASN A 85 -16.18 -11.87 1.27
CA ASN A 85 -16.99 -13.08 1.27
C ASN A 85 -17.74 -13.33 -0.05
N ASP A 86 -17.63 -12.43 -1.02
CA ASP A 86 -18.29 -12.55 -2.31
C ASP A 86 -17.48 -13.45 -3.26
N ARG A 87 -17.95 -14.68 -3.47
CA ARG A 87 -17.30 -15.65 -4.36
C ARG A 87 -17.32 -15.26 -5.83
N SER A 88 -18.20 -14.34 -6.24
CA SER A 88 -18.27 -13.82 -7.61
C SER A 88 -17.26 -12.71 -7.88
N TYR A 89 -16.62 -12.19 -6.83
CA TYR A 89 -15.64 -11.11 -6.97
C TYR A 89 -14.34 -11.65 -7.57
N SER A 90 -14.08 -11.31 -8.84
CA SER A 90 -12.93 -11.78 -9.61
C SER A 90 -11.57 -11.49 -8.95
N ARG A 91 -11.47 -10.42 -8.16
CA ARG A 91 -10.24 -10.02 -7.45
C ARG A 91 -10.21 -10.45 -5.98
N ARG A 92 -11.08 -11.39 -5.58
CA ARG A 92 -11.15 -11.88 -4.19
C ARG A 92 -9.82 -12.46 -3.70
N SER A 93 -9.04 -13.12 -4.55
CA SER A 93 -7.72 -13.66 -4.20
C SER A 93 -6.75 -12.56 -3.78
N PHE A 94 -6.67 -11.46 -4.54
CA PHE A 94 -5.83 -10.30 -4.21
C PHE A 94 -6.30 -9.60 -2.94
N LEU A 95 -7.61 -9.49 -2.73
CA LEU A 95 -8.15 -8.96 -1.48
C LEU A 95 -7.75 -9.80 -0.27
N HIS A 96 -7.69 -11.13 -0.40
CA HIS A 96 -7.21 -12.01 0.67
C HIS A 96 -5.71 -11.80 0.95
N ILE A 97 -4.89 -11.70 -0.10
CA ILE A 97 -3.45 -11.42 0.03
C ILE A 97 -3.24 -10.07 0.73
N LEU A 98 -3.92 -9.02 0.27
CA LEU A 98 -3.85 -7.69 0.90
C LEU A 98 -4.26 -7.74 2.38
N SER A 99 -5.36 -8.43 2.69
CA SER A 99 -5.87 -8.53 4.07
C SER A 99 -4.90 -9.25 5.00
N ASN A 100 -4.22 -10.29 4.51
CA ASN A 100 -3.21 -11.01 5.29
C ASN A 100 -1.94 -10.15 5.44
N GLY A 101 -1.46 -9.54 4.36
CA GLY A 101 -0.26 -8.70 4.39
C GLY A 101 -0.40 -7.47 5.31
N ILE A 102 -1.58 -6.86 5.36
CA ILE A 102 -1.88 -5.77 6.32
C ILE A 102 -1.72 -6.27 7.77
N LYS A 103 -2.27 -7.45 8.09
CA LYS A 103 -2.15 -8.05 9.42
C LYS A 103 -0.70 -8.41 9.75
N ASP A 104 0.01 -9.00 8.79
CA ASP A 104 1.42 -9.39 8.95
C ASP A 104 2.34 -8.17 9.14
N ALA A 105 1.98 -7.03 8.55
CA ALA A 105 2.64 -5.74 8.78
C ALA A 105 2.21 -5.06 10.09
N SER A 106 1.32 -5.67 10.89
CA SER A 106 0.74 -5.10 12.11
C SER A 106 0.04 -3.76 11.87
N LEU A 107 -0.64 -3.65 10.73
CA LEU A 107 -1.43 -2.48 10.34
C LEU A 107 -2.92 -2.76 10.50
N ASP A 108 -3.66 -1.68 10.74
CA ASP A 108 -5.11 -1.62 10.57
C ASP A 108 -5.42 -0.72 9.38
N TYR A 109 -6.57 -0.94 8.73
CA TYR A 109 -7.04 -0.05 7.67
C TYR A 109 -8.40 0.57 8.02
N ALA A 110 -8.57 1.83 7.65
CA ALA A 110 -9.85 2.50 7.63
C ALA A 110 -10.30 2.63 6.17
N THR A 111 -11.51 2.16 5.87
CA THR A 111 -12.06 2.30 4.51
C THR A 111 -12.49 3.74 4.27
N THR A 112 -11.98 4.35 3.21
CA THR A 112 -12.69 5.47 2.60
C THR A 112 -13.95 4.90 1.93
N LYS A 113 -15.08 5.64 1.98
CA LYS A 113 -16.28 5.22 1.25
C LYS A 113 -15.92 5.02 -0.23
N VAL A 114 -16.62 4.11 -0.92
CA VAL A 114 -16.41 3.85 -2.35
C VAL A 114 -16.29 5.16 -3.12
N THR A 115 -15.10 5.44 -3.63
CA THR A 115 -14.76 6.64 -4.39
C THR A 115 -15.05 6.46 -5.89
N TRP A 116 -15.03 5.21 -6.36
CA TRP A 116 -15.38 4.82 -7.72
C TRP A 116 -15.92 3.37 -7.75
N LYS A 117 -16.94 3.10 -8.57
CA LYS A 117 -17.44 1.73 -8.83
C LYS A 117 -16.97 1.32 -10.22
N SER A 118 -15.99 0.41 -10.30
CA SER A 118 -15.73 -0.30 -11.57
C SER A 118 -16.84 -1.34 -11.78
N TYR A 119 -17.54 -1.25 -12.91
CA TYR A 119 -18.56 -2.21 -13.34
C TYR A 119 -17.95 -3.55 -13.72
#